data_AF-A0AB72ZQ09-F1
#
_entry.id   AF-A0AB72ZQ09-F1
#
_cell.length_a   1.000
_cell.length_b   1.000
_cell.length_c   1.000
_cell.angle_alpha   90.00
_cell.angle_beta   90.00
_cell.angle_gamma   90.00
#
_symmetry.space_group_name_H-M   'P 1'
#
loop_
_entity.id
_entity.type
_entity.pdbx_description
1 polymer ?
#
loop_
_entity_poly.entity_id
_entity_poly.type
_entity_poly.pdbx_seq_one_letter_code
_entity_poly.pdbx_strand_id
1 'polypeptide(L)'
;MHIQFREPISTSPAQPDAGRQHLFSRVPAAVMNPITLAIIVAFSTLVLPQTAWAACNSSGVGTYVCEGENNTAISLFGTDIAVETRPGFGITEHEITDSALSLTGSGTISYLDTNSSALDTDSRYSLYIKNDTLITEQSASINVQSNGSISSGVYIDNQSSDDSTIRVDLSGILSSSLSGAPALSIFSSAGNDSTIILNTHAISGVTGIQSDNNSQNGATITHVDVTGDINVENSGVSIRNAANGGTSIINFNSKSINTEYNSFYIQNTNYVGGVITDINIDGDISSANSQAARIYNYTNGGLASLRFRANNVTGSTGLYIDNSSQNGAVTDIILTG
;
A
#
# COMPACT_ATOMS: atom_id res chain seq x y z
N MET A 1 -34.83 1.15 -14.64
CA MET A 1 -35.76 0.87 -13.53
C MET A 1 -35.68 2.05 -12.57
N HIS A 2 -36.76 2.80 -12.38
CA HIS A 2 -36.76 4.14 -11.77
C HIS A 2 -37.75 4.15 -10.61
N ILE A 3 -37.30 4.43 -9.39
CA ILE A 3 -38.17 4.62 -8.22
C ILE A 3 -37.63 5.78 -7.40
N GLN A 4 -38.49 6.76 -7.16
CA GLN A 4 -38.24 8.05 -6.51
C GLN A 4 -39.22 8.14 -5.33
N PHE A 5 -38.77 8.56 -4.14
CA PHE A 5 -39.66 9.00 -3.07
C PHE A 5 -39.15 10.30 -2.45
N ARG A 6 -40.07 11.26 -2.36
CA ARG A 6 -39.93 12.62 -1.82
C ARG A 6 -39.95 12.63 -0.29
N GLU A 7 -39.17 13.54 0.29
CA GLU A 7 -39.36 14.11 1.64
C GLU A 7 -40.61 14.99 1.72
N PRO A 8 -41.01 15.33 2.96
CA PRO A 8 -41.36 16.73 3.22
C PRO A 8 -40.68 17.32 4.46
N ILE A 9 -40.15 18.53 4.24
CA ILE A 9 -39.76 19.55 5.22
C ILE A 9 -41.02 20.13 5.90
N SER A 10 -40.94 20.49 7.19
CA SER A 10 -41.80 21.55 7.75
C SER A 10 -41.07 22.31 8.86
N THR A 11 -41.16 23.63 8.78
CA THR A 11 -40.44 24.65 9.55
C THR A 11 -41.37 25.45 10.48
N SER A 12 -40.87 25.72 11.71
CA SER A 12 -40.93 27.01 12.44
C SER A 12 -42.28 27.49 13.08
N PRO A 13 -42.34 28.62 13.84
CA PRO A 13 -42.20 28.67 15.31
C PRO A 13 -43.32 29.47 16.03
N ALA A 14 -43.35 29.51 17.37
CA ALA A 14 -44.00 30.61 18.13
C ALA A 14 -43.54 30.71 19.60
N GLN A 15 -43.24 31.94 20.02
CA GLN A 15 -42.94 32.45 21.38
C GLN A 15 -44.16 33.28 21.87
N PRO A 16 -44.08 34.05 22.97
CA PRO A 16 -44.13 33.78 24.42
C PRO A 16 -45.52 34.11 25.04
N ASP A 17 -45.71 33.86 26.35
CA ASP A 17 -46.46 34.84 27.14
C ASP A 17 -46.06 34.93 28.62
N ALA A 18 -46.25 36.13 29.15
CA ALA A 18 -45.70 36.65 30.39
C ALA A 18 -46.63 36.53 31.60
N GLY A 19 -46.02 36.57 32.79
CA GLY A 19 -46.55 37.37 33.90
C GLY A 19 -47.33 36.62 34.99
N ARG A 20 -46.80 36.65 36.22
CA ARG A 20 -47.40 37.45 37.31
C ARG A 20 -46.51 37.49 38.56
N GLN A 21 -46.38 38.72 39.07
CA GLN A 21 -45.74 39.12 40.31
C GLN A 21 -46.59 38.71 41.53
N HIS A 22 -45.98 38.58 42.71
CA HIS A 22 -46.44 39.26 43.93
C HIS A 22 -45.30 39.38 44.98
N LEU A 23 -45.22 40.59 45.54
CA LEU A 23 -44.24 41.10 46.51
C LEU A 23 -44.32 40.41 47.88
N PHE A 24 -43.23 40.45 48.67
CA PHE A 24 -43.22 41.15 49.97
C PHE A 24 -41.79 41.53 50.43
N SER A 25 -41.78 42.67 51.13
CA SER A 25 -40.69 43.52 51.61
C SER A 25 -39.84 42.93 52.76
N ARG A 26 -38.54 43.27 52.80
CA ARG A 26 -37.80 43.93 53.93
C ARG A 26 -36.29 44.04 53.65
N VAL A 27 -35.71 45.18 54.02
CA VAL A 27 -34.27 45.57 54.00
C VAL A 27 -34.04 46.37 55.31
N PRO A 28 -32.82 46.57 55.89
CA PRO A 28 -31.49 45.95 55.71
C PRO A 28 -30.86 45.42 57.02
N ALA A 29 -29.74 44.70 56.91
CA ALA A 29 -28.61 44.88 57.82
C ALA A 29 -27.30 44.56 57.07
N ALA A 30 -26.38 45.51 57.10
CA ALA A 30 -25.10 45.50 56.41
C ALA A 30 -24.08 44.57 57.09
N VAL A 31 -23.30 43.84 56.29
CA VAL A 31 -21.94 43.40 56.63
C VAL A 31 -21.07 43.47 55.37
N MET A 32 -19.90 44.09 55.53
CA MET A 32 -18.91 44.45 54.53
C MET A 32 -17.99 43.28 54.12
N ASN A 33 -17.83 43.09 52.80
CA ASN A 33 -16.64 42.60 52.02
C ASN A 33 -16.01 41.21 52.35
N PRO A 34 -15.25 40.54 51.44
CA PRO A 34 -14.58 41.09 50.27
C PRO A 34 -14.77 40.38 48.91
N ILE A 35 -14.58 41.20 47.88
CA ILE A 35 -14.32 40.93 46.47
C ILE A 35 -13.40 39.71 46.30
N THR A 36 -13.89 38.68 45.60
CA THR A 36 -13.04 37.64 45.03
C THR A 36 -12.91 37.92 43.53
N LEU A 37 -11.80 38.56 43.17
CA LEU A 37 -11.38 38.76 41.79
C LEU A 37 -10.83 37.41 41.27
N ALA A 38 -11.60 36.70 40.44
CA ALA A 38 -11.11 35.52 39.76
C ALA A 38 -10.12 35.95 38.67
N ILE A 39 -8.83 35.79 38.94
CA ILE A 39 -7.78 35.88 37.92
C ILE A 39 -7.90 34.60 37.07
N ILE A 40 -8.46 34.73 35.86
CA ILE A 40 -8.29 33.71 34.83
C ILE A 40 -6.88 33.89 34.29
N VAL A 41 -5.94 33.09 34.80
CA VAL A 41 -4.63 32.94 34.16
C VAL A 41 -4.86 32.06 32.94
N ALA A 42 -5.06 32.68 31.78
CA ALA A 42 -4.88 32.00 30.52
C ALA A 42 -3.38 31.69 30.38
N PHE A 43 -2.99 30.46 30.73
CA PHE A 43 -1.72 29.92 30.28
C PHE A 43 -1.82 29.70 28.77
N SER A 44 -1.58 30.75 27.99
CA SER A 44 -1.11 30.58 26.63
C SER A 44 0.28 29.96 26.73
N THR A 45 0.33 28.62 26.75
CA THR A 45 1.55 27.91 26.40
C THR A 45 1.84 28.27 24.95
N LEU A 46 2.70 29.27 24.76
CA LEU A 46 3.54 29.34 23.57
C LEU A 46 4.36 28.06 23.58
N VAL A 47 3.79 26.99 23.01
CA VAL A 47 4.58 25.87 22.52
C VAL A 47 5.37 26.48 21.37
N LEU A 48 6.56 26.99 21.67
CA LEU A 48 7.60 27.12 20.67
C LEU A 48 7.66 25.78 19.95
N PRO A 49 7.74 25.73 18.61
CA PRO A 49 7.96 24.49 17.92
C PRO A 49 9.32 23.98 18.40
N GLN A 50 9.32 23.11 19.41
CA GLN A 50 10.40 22.17 19.54
C GLN A 50 10.36 21.44 18.21
N THR A 51 11.41 21.59 17.41
CA THR A 51 11.70 20.71 16.30
C THR A 51 11.78 19.31 16.92
N ALA A 52 10.63 18.65 17.03
CA ALA A 52 10.53 17.29 17.51
C ALA A 52 11.02 16.45 16.33
N TRP A 53 12.29 16.07 16.41
CA TRP A 53 12.95 15.20 15.46
C TRP A 53 12.10 13.93 15.35
N ALA A 54 11.75 13.50 14.13
CA ALA A 54 11.05 12.24 13.99
C ALA A 54 11.89 11.12 14.62
N ALA A 55 11.29 10.41 15.55
CA ALA A 55 11.93 9.31 16.25
C ALA A 55 10.94 8.15 16.35
N CYS A 56 11.46 6.94 16.14
CA CYS A 56 10.73 5.71 16.39
C CYS A 56 11.19 5.14 17.73
N ASN A 57 10.45 5.43 18.78
CA ASN A 57 10.78 4.99 20.13
C ASN A 57 10.18 3.61 20.41
N SER A 58 10.96 2.72 21.00
CA SER A 58 10.46 1.40 21.40
C SER A 58 9.41 1.54 22.52
N SER A 59 8.21 1.03 22.28
CA SER A 59 7.11 0.98 23.26
C SER A 59 6.99 -0.39 23.96
N GLY A 60 7.89 -1.32 23.63
CA GLY A 60 7.82 -2.73 23.98
C GLY A 60 8.73 -3.57 23.08
N VAL A 61 8.80 -4.87 23.35
CA VAL A 61 9.64 -5.80 22.56
C VAL A 61 9.13 -5.84 21.12
N GLY A 62 9.96 -5.39 20.17
CA GLY A 62 9.63 -5.38 18.75
C GLY A 62 8.62 -4.31 18.32
N THR A 63 8.08 -3.49 19.23
CA THR A 63 7.10 -2.45 18.91
C THR A 63 7.71 -1.05 18.97
N TYR A 64 7.42 -0.22 17.98
CA TYR A 64 7.94 1.13 17.82
C TYR A 64 6.82 2.10 17.50
N VAL A 65 6.81 3.24 18.21
CA VAL A 65 5.90 4.36 17.94
C VAL A 65 6.72 5.48 17.34
N CYS A 66 6.39 5.89 16.11
CA CYS A 66 7.08 6.93 15.38
C CYS A 66 6.31 8.25 15.42
N GLU A 67 6.96 9.33 15.85
CA GLU A 67 6.37 10.67 16.00
C GLU A 67 7.38 11.75 15.62
N GLY A 68 6.91 12.94 15.20
CA GLY A 68 7.74 14.10 14.85
C GLY A 68 8.17 14.16 13.37
N GLU A 69 8.83 15.23 12.96
CA GLU A 69 9.34 15.41 11.59
C GLU A 69 10.87 15.30 11.58
N ASN A 70 11.43 14.59 10.61
CA ASN A 70 12.88 14.42 10.50
C ASN A 70 13.34 14.63 9.06
N ASN A 71 14.58 15.07 8.94
CA ASN A 71 15.32 15.15 7.68
C ASN A 71 16.46 14.14 7.62
N THR A 72 16.38 13.10 8.47
CA THR A 72 17.35 12.02 8.57
C THR A 72 16.62 10.68 8.51
N ALA A 73 17.15 9.75 7.73
CA ALA A 73 16.68 8.37 7.61
C ALA A 73 16.64 7.65 8.97
N ILE A 74 15.65 6.77 9.15
CA ILE A 74 15.52 5.91 10.33
C ILE A 74 15.67 4.45 9.92
N SER A 75 16.53 3.71 10.62
CA SER A 75 16.71 2.27 10.44
C SER A 75 16.38 1.49 11.72
N LEU A 76 15.51 0.50 11.61
CA LEU A 76 15.08 -0.38 12.71
C LEU A 76 15.50 -1.83 12.43
N PHE A 77 16.03 -2.49 13.47
CA PHE A 77 16.52 -3.86 13.42
C PHE A 77 15.92 -4.67 14.58
N GLY A 78 15.45 -5.87 14.30
CA GLY A 78 14.88 -6.77 15.32
C GLY A 78 14.37 -8.07 14.72
N THR A 79 13.96 -9.04 15.54
CA THR A 79 13.32 -10.26 15.02
C THR A 79 11.93 -9.95 14.50
N ASP A 80 11.06 -9.47 15.40
CA ASP A 80 9.75 -8.92 15.07
C ASP A 80 9.81 -7.40 15.16
N ILE A 81 9.18 -6.72 14.20
CA ILE A 81 9.10 -5.26 14.13
C ILE A 81 7.64 -4.86 13.88
N ALA A 82 7.09 -4.01 14.72
CA ALA A 82 5.79 -3.41 14.54
C ALA A 82 5.89 -1.90 14.72
N VAL A 83 5.69 -1.16 13.65
CA VAL A 83 5.76 0.30 13.61
C VAL A 83 4.35 0.88 13.52
N GLU A 84 4.05 1.82 14.41
CA GLU A 84 2.85 2.65 14.35
C GLU A 84 3.25 4.14 14.31
N THR A 85 2.69 4.91 13.39
CA THR A 85 2.92 6.35 13.31
C THR A 85 1.97 7.14 14.21
N ARG A 86 2.38 8.33 14.64
CA ARG A 86 1.53 9.34 15.29
C ARG A 86 1.26 10.51 14.34
N PRO A 87 0.18 11.29 14.58
CA PRO A 87 -0.03 12.55 13.86
C PRO A 87 1.21 13.45 13.89
N GLY A 88 1.56 14.01 12.73
CA GLY A 88 2.75 14.83 12.57
C GLY A 88 4.05 14.03 12.40
N PHE A 89 3.97 12.71 12.23
CA PHE A 89 5.12 11.93 11.80
C PHE A 89 5.43 12.17 10.31
N GLY A 90 6.70 12.36 9.97
CA GLY A 90 7.15 12.46 8.59
C GLY A 90 8.67 12.41 8.49
N ILE A 91 9.17 11.86 7.38
CA ILE A 91 10.61 11.86 7.07
C ILE A 91 10.78 12.43 5.66
N THR A 92 11.65 13.42 5.54
CA THR A 92 12.05 14.01 4.25
C THR A 92 13.57 13.96 4.15
N GLU A 93 14.09 12.89 3.56
CA GLU A 93 15.52 12.61 3.45
C GLU A 93 16.08 13.03 2.08
N HIS A 94 16.97 14.02 2.06
CA HIS A 94 17.55 14.52 0.81
C HIS A 94 18.89 13.86 0.43
N GLU A 95 19.43 13.01 1.30
CA GLU A 95 20.61 12.21 0.98
C GLU A 95 20.21 11.02 0.09
N ILE A 96 20.92 10.88 -1.05
CA ILE A 96 20.64 9.84 -2.05
C ILE A 96 21.08 8.43 -1.64
N THR A 97 21.59 8.24 -0.42
CA THR A 97 22.21 6.99 0.04
C THR A 97 21.27 6.10 0.81
N ASP A 98 20.30 6.65 1.54
CA ASP A 98 19.47 5.90 2.49
C ASP A 98 17.98 6.04 2.18
N SER A 99 17.22 5.00 2.50
CA SER A 99 15.75 5.06 2.45
C SER A 99 15.21 5.80 3.67
N ALA A 100 14.14 6.59 3.51
CA ALA A 100 13.57 7.39 4.59
C ALA A 100 13.26 6.53 5.84
N LEU A 101 12.64 5.36 5.65
CA LEU A 101 12.45 4.36 6.69
C LEU A 101 12.92 2.98 6.21
N SER A 102 13.82 2.37 6.98
CA SER A 102 14.33 1.01 6.75
C SER A 102 13.98 0.08 7.89
N LEU A 103 13.35 -1.06 7.59
CA LEU A 103 12.98 -2.10 8.55
C LEU A 103 13.68 -3.40 8.17
N THR A 104 14.56 -3.91 9.03
CA THR A 104 15.27 -5.17 8.79
C THR A 104 14.99 -6.16 9.90
N GLY A 105 14.37 -7.29 9.58
CA GLY A 105 14.07 -8.31 10.57
C GLY A 105 14.17 -9.76 10.12
N SER A 106 13.69 -10.65 10.98
CA SER A 106 13.81 -12.10 10.82
C SER A 106 12.61 -12.83 11.44
N GLY A 107 11.41 -12.32 11.18
CA GLY A 107 10.16 -12.78 11.81
C GLY A 107 8.94 -12.12 11.17
N THR A 108 8.16 -11.40 11.98
CA THR A 108 7.02 -10.60 11.50
C THR A 108 7.38 -9.12 11.48
N ILE A 109 7.17 -8.47 10.34
CA ILE A 109 7.31 -7.01 10.19
C ILE A 109 5.96 -6.38 9.86
N SER A 110 5.61 -5.30 10.56
CA SER A 110 4.44 -4.49 10.24
C SER A 110 4.74 -2.99 10.28
N TYR A 111 4.18 -2.26 9.32
CA TYR A 111 4.19 -0.80 9.26
C TYR A 111 2.75 -0.32 9.12
N LEU A 112 2.26 0.39 10.12
CA LEU A 112 0.92 0.96 10.17
C LEU A 112 1.00 2.49 10.24
N ASP A 113 0.55 3.13 9.17
CA ASP A 113 0.40 4.57 9.08
C ASP A 113 -1.04 4.93 8.72
N THR A 114 -1.75 5.50 9.69
CA THR A 114 -3.12 6.02 9.49
C THR A 114 -3.18 7.54 9.59
N ASN A 115 -2.03 8.19 9.69
CA ASN A 115 -1.90 9.61 9.96
C ASN A 115 -1.43 10.42 8.75
N SER A 116 -1.46 9.80 7.56
CA SER A 116 -0.97 10.37 6.31
C SER A 116 0.46 10.88 6.41
N SER A 117 1.33 10.08 7.03
CA SER A 117 2.73 10.45 7.21
C SER A 117 3.41 10.57 5.85
N ALA A 118 4.20 11.62 5.66
CA ALA A 118 4.99 11.76 4.45
C ALA A 118 6.29 10.94 4.60
N LEU A 119 6.52 10.00 3.70
CA LEU A 119 7.81 9.33 3.55
C LEU A 119 8.43 9.76 2.22
N ASP A 120 9.33 10.72 2.30
CA ASP A 120 9.99 11.33 1.15
C ASP A 120 11.50 11.11 1.20
N THR A 121 12.06 10.75 0.04
CA THR A 121 13.50 10.68 -0.13
C THR A 121 13.93 10.88 -1.56
N ASP A 122 15.12 11.45 -1.76
CA ASP A 122 15.80 11.50 -3.07
C ASP A 122 16.50 10.17 -3.42
N SER A 123 16.50 9.20 -2.50
CA SER A 123 17.00 7.83 -2.70
C SER A 123 16.05 6.98 -3.56
N ARG A 124 16.42 5.71 -3.76
CA ARG A 124 15.65 4.78 -4.62
C ARG A 124 14.27 4.45 -4.09
N TYR A 125 14.12 4.36 -2.77
CA TYR A 125 12.91 3.91 -2.08
C TYR A 125 12.70 4.69 -0.78
N SER A 126 11.48 5.16 -0.54
CA SER A 126 11.10 5.82 0.71
C SER A 126 10.93 4.81 1.86
N LEU A 127 10.32 3.66 1.57
CA LEU A 127 10.16 2.57 2.53
C LEU A 127 10.92 1.35 2.05
N TYR A 128 11.86 0.87 2.87
CA TYR A 128 12.67 -0.30 2.59
C TYR A 128 12.44 -1.36 3.67
N ILE A 129 12.00 -2.55 3.27
CA ILE A 129 11.77 -3.65 4.21
C ILE A 129 12.53 -4.89 3.74
N LYS A 130 13.31 -5.45 4.65
CA LYS A 130 13.96 -6.75 4.46
C LYS A 130 13.62 -7.67 5.61
N ASN A 131 13.15 -8.87 5.31
CA ASN A 131 12.83 -9.88 6.30
C ASN A 131 13.39 -11.22 5.85
N ASP A 132 14.25 -11.82 6.68
CA ASP A 132 14.95 -13.06 6.34
C ASP A 132 14.84 -14.04 7.51
N THR A 133 14.01 -15.06 7.34
CA THR A 133 13.77 -16.13 8.32
C THR A 133 14.42 -17.46 7.92
N LEU A 134 15.32 -17.46 6.91
CA LEU A 134 15.96 -18.69 6.40
C LEU A 134 16.72 -19.45 7.49
N ILE A 135 17.36 -18.72 8.42
CA ILE A 135 18.14 -19.32 9.52
C ILE A 135 17.24 -19.85 10.64
N THR A 136 16.14 -19.14 10.92
CA THR A 136 15.20 -19.51 11.99
C THR A 136 14.26 -20.64 11.60
N GLU A 137 14.20 -20.98 10.31
CA GLU A 137 13.29 -21.95 9.73
C GLU A 137 11.80 -21.66 9.99
N GLN A 138 11.46 -20.37 10.06
CA GLN A 138 10.12 -19.89 10.38
C GLN A 138 9.48 -19.24 9.15
N SER A 139 8.15 -19.15 9.16
CA SER A 139 7.43 -18.38 8.17
C SER A 139 7.77 -16.88 8.28
N ALA A 140 7.84 -16.18 7.15
CA ALA A 140 8.14 -14.75 7.10
C ALA A 140 6.90 -13.94 6.72
N SER A 141 6.55 -12.93 7.51
CA SER A 141 5.35 -12.12 7.27
C SER A 141 5.67 -10.62 7.26
N ILE A 142 5.19 -9.91 6.23
CA ILE A 142 5.27 -8.45 6.11
C ILE A 142 3.86 -7.90 5.89
N ASN A 143 3.46 -6.91 6.70
CA ASN A 143 2.21 -6.18 6.52
C ASN A 143 2.47 -4.66 6.49
N VAL A 144 2.16 -4.01 5.37
CA VAL A 144 2.30 -2.57 5.19
C VAL A 144 0.92 -1.97 4.96
N GLN A 145 0.53 -1.03 5.80
CA GLN A 145 -0.68 -0.25 5.63
C GLN A 145 -0.34 1.24 5.76
N SER A 146 -0.64 2.03 4.73
CA SER A 146 -0.45 3.48 4.78
C SER A 146 -1.55 4.23 4.03
N ASN A 147 -1.97 5.35 4.61
CA ASN A 147 -2.75 6.40 3.94
C ASN A 147 -1.92 7.66 3.65
N GLY A 148 -0.61 7.60 3.88
CA GLY A 148 0.36 8.61 3.51
C GLY A 148 0.77 8.50 2.05
N SER A 149 1.31 9.60 1.51
CA SER A 149 1.93 9.58 0.19
C SER A 149 3.37 9.09 0.30
N ILE A 150 3.78 8.25 -0.64
CA ILE A 150 5.13 7.67 -0.71
C ILE A 150 5.73 8.09 -2.05
N SER A 151 6.72 8.99 -2.00
CA SER A 151 7.21 9.70 -3.20
C SER A 151 8.24 8.93 -4.03
N SER A 152 9.06 8.09 -3.39
CA SER A 152 10.13 7.32 -4.04
C SER A 152 9.91 5.82 -4.01
N GLY A 153 8.71 5.37 -3.64
CA GLY A 153 8.29 3.98 -3.74
C GLY A 153 8.66 3.11 -2.54
N VAL A 154 8.31 1.83 -2.66
CA VAL A 154 8.45 0.82 -1.61
C VAL A 154 9.25 -0.38 -2.14
N TYR A 155 10.26 -0.79 -1.37
CA TYR A 155 10.99 -2.03 -1.59
C TYR A 155 10.72 -3.03 -0.47
N ILE A 156 10.45 -4.29 -0.86
CA ILE A 156 10.24 -5.40 0.06
C ILE A 156 11.02 -6.62 -0.44
N ASP A 157 11.82 -7.21 0.45
CA ASP A 157 12.49 -8.50 0.26
C ASP A 157 12.14 -9.43 1.42
N ASN A 158 11.37 -10.49 1.15
CA ASN A 158 10.90 -11.45 2.14
C ASN A 158 11.40 -12.85 1.79
N GLN A 159 12.26 -13.42 2.63
CA GLN A 159 12.87 -14.72 2.43
C GLN A 159 12.52 -15.65 3.59
N SER A 160 11.95 -16.81 3.26
CA SER A 160 11.57 -17.84 4.22
C SER A 160 11.93 -19.23 3.70
N SER A 161 12.29 -20.13 4.62
CA SER A 161 12.40 -21.57 4.33
C SER A 161 11.08 -22.33 4.55
N ASP A 162 10.05 -21.64 5.04
CA ASP A 162 8.70 -22.14 5.25
C ASP A 162 7.75 -21.28 4.39
N ASP A 163 6.63 -20.77 4.92
CA ASP A 163 5.70 -19.90 4.20
C ASP A 163 6.17 -18.42 4.18
N SER A 164 5.86 -17.72 3.09
CA SER A 164 6.08 -16.27 2.94
C SER A 164 4.75 -15.56 2.69
N THR A 165 4.46 -14.50 3.45
CA THR A 165 3.30 -13.63 3.21
C THR A 165 3.71 -12.17 3.20
N ILE A 166 3.34 -11.47 2.13
CA ILE A 166 3.48 -10.02 2.01
C ILE A 166 2.10 -9.44 1.72
N ARG A 167 1.67 -8.48 2.55
CA ARG A 167 0.47 -7.70 2.34
C ARG A 167 0.81 -6.21 2.33
N VAL A 168 0.37 -5.50 1.30
CA VAL A 168 0.60 -4.07 1.10
C VAL A 168 -0.73 -3.40 0.76
N ASP A 169 -1.19 -2.49 1.62
CA ASP A 169 -2.41 -1.72 1.47
C ASP A 169 -2.06 -0.21 1.51
N LEU A 170 -1.93 0.42 0.34
CA LEU A 170 -1.50 1.82 0.19
C LEU A 170 -2.60 2.67 -0.44
N SER A 171 -3.28 3.47 0.37
CA SER A 171 -4.38 4.32 -0.08
C SER A 171 -3.97 5.74 -0.50
N GLY A 172 -2.76 6.18 -0.12
CA GLY A 172 -2.18 7.43 -0.61
C GLY A 172 -1.62 7.30 -2.03
N ILE A 173 -1.06 8.41 -2.53
CA ILE A 173 -0.39 8.41 -3.84
C ILE A 173 0.94 7.68 -3.70
N LEU A 174 1.19 6.75 -4.63
CA LEU A 174 2.46 6.06 -4.76
C LEU A 174 3.17 6.51 -6.03
N SER A 175 4.39 7.00 -5.90
CA SER A 175 5.26 7.30 -7.05
C SER A 175 6.62 6.63 -6.92
N SER A 176 7.24 6.34 -8.06
CA SER A 176 8.62 5.91 -8.11
C SER A 176 9.60 7.08 -8.01
N SER A 177 10.81 6.80 -7.54
CA SER A 177 11.91 7.76 -7.61
C SER A 177 12.35 8.10 -9.05
N LEU A 178 12.99 9.26 -9.21
CA LEU A 178 13.62 9.68 -10.46
C LEU A 178 14.83 8.81 -10.85
N SER A 179 15.29 7.93 -9.95
CA SER A 179 16.38 6.99 -10.25
C SER A 179 15.95 5.85 -11.18
N GLY A 180 14.67 5.78 -11.54
CA GLY A 180 14.08 4.70 -12.35
C GLY A 180 13.75 3.43 -11.56
N ALA A 181 13.89 3.44 -10.24
CA ALA A 181 13.45 2.33 -9.40
C ALA A 181 11.92 2.18 -9.50
N PRO A 182 11.36 0.96 -9.39
CA PRO A 182 9.91 0.78 -9.37
C PRO A 182 9.25 1.52 -8.20
N ALA A 183 8.05 2.05 -8.43
CA ALA A 183 7.20 2.58 -7.36
C ALA A 183 6.88 1.50 -6.33
N LEU A 184 6.77 0.24 -6.77
CA LEU A 184 6.73 -0.92 -5.90
C LEU A 184 7.66 -2.02 -6.41
N SER A 185 8.59 -2.46 -5.57
CA SER A 185 9.52 -3.54 -5.87
C SER A 185 9.43 -4.61 -4.79
N ILE A 186 8.83 -5.76 -5.10
CA ILE A 186 8.59 -6.83 -4.12
C ILE A 186 9.25 -8.12 -4.58
N PHE A 187 10.11 -8.67 -3.74
CA PHE A 187 10.74 -9.97 -3.91
C PHE A 187 10.30 -10.88 -2.75
N SER A 188 9.75 -12.04 -3.09
CA SER A 188 9.32 -13.04 -2.11
C SER A 188 9.85 -14.41 -2.51
N SER A 189 10.48 -15.12 -1.56
CA SER A 189 10.89 -16.50 -1.74
C SER A 189 10.53 -17.32 -0.51
N ALA A 190 9.85 -18.45 -0.73
CA ALA A 190 9.41 -19.37 0.31
C ALA A 190 9.89 -20.81 0.03
N GLY A 191 10.10 -21.59 1.09
CA GLY A 191 10.27 -23.04 0.98
C GLY A 191 8.94 -23.74 0.67
N ASN A 192 7.86 -23.25 1.28
CA ASN A 192 6.49 -23.70 1.08
C ASN A 192 5.69 -22.62 0.35
N ASP A 193 4.51 -22.22 0.80
CA ASP A 193 3.65 -21.30 0.04
C ASP A 193 4.18 -19.86 0.09
N SER A 194 4.04 -19.13 -1.02
CA SER A 194 4.43 -17.71 -1.09
C SER A 194 3.31 -16.83 -1.62
N THR A 195 2.84 -15.90 -0.80
CA THR A 195 1.70 -15.03 -1.11
C THR A 195 2.08 -13.55 -1.08
N ILE A 196 1.73 -12.82 -2.14
CA ILE A 196 1.82 -11.37 -2.23
C ILE A 196 0.41 -10.83 -2.51
N ILE A 197 -0.05 -9.91 -1.66
CA ILE A 197 -1.30 -9.17 -1.85
C ILE A 197 -0.97 -7.68 -1.84
N LEU A 198 -1.30 -7.00 -2.93
CA LEU A 198 -1.08 -5.57 -3.11
C LEU A 198 -2.41 -4.89 -3.44
N ASN A 199 -2.79 -3.90 -2.65
CA ASN A 199 -3.88 -3.00 -2.94
C ASN A 199 -3.34 -1.56 -2.91
N THR A 200 -3.55 -0.82 -3.99
CA THR A 200 -3.18 0.59 -4.03
C THR A 200 -4.15 1.44 -4.83
N HIS A 201 -4.02 2.76 -4.72
CA HIS A 201 -4.86 3.70 -5.46
C HIS A 201 -4.38 3.88 -6.90
N ALA A 202 -3.40 4.75 -7.13
CA ALA A 202 -2.85 5.05 -8.44
C ALA A 202 -1.32 5.11 -8.35
N ILE A 203 -0.66 4.79 -9.46
CA ILE A 203 0.81 4.74 -9.54
C ILE A 203 1.30 5.71 -10.60
N SER A 204 2.33 6.48 -10.25
CA SER A 204 2.96 7.45 -11.16
C SER A 204 4.49 7.47 -11.08
N GLY A 205 5.14 8.14 -12.03
CA GLY A 205 6.60 8.33 -12.06
C GLY A 205 7.26 7.63 -13.25
N VAL A 206 8.43 7.03 -13.03
CA VAL A 206 9.28 6.41 -14.07
C VAL A 206 8.94 4.93 -14.26
N THR A 207 8.83 4.15 -13.18
CA THR A 207 8.60 2.70 -13.26
C THR A 207 7.51 2.31 -12.26
N GLY A 208 6.54 1.48 -12.65
CA GLY A 208 5.42 1.10 -11.80
C GLY A 208 5.75 -0.05 -10.85
N ILE A 209 5.22 -1.24 -11.16
CA ILE A 209 5.30 -2.42 -10.28
C ILE A 209 6.31 -3.43 -10.83
N GLN A 210 7.21 -3.89 -9.96
CA GLN A 210 8.01 -5.09 -10.16
C GLN A 210 7.73 -6.07 -9.01
N SER A 211 7.30 -7.29 -9.35
CA SER A 211 7.07 -8.35 -8.38
C SER A 211 7.66 -9.67 -8.85
N ASP A 212 8.42 -10.30 -7.97
CA ASP A 212 9.01 -11.62 -8.14
C ASP A 212 8.58 -12.50 -6.94
N ASN A 213 7.80 -13.54 -7.20
CA ASN A 213 7.25 -14.42 -6.18
C ASN A 213 7.61 -15.88 -6.46
N ASN A 214 8.37 -16.49 -5.55
CA ASN A 214 8.90 -17.84 -5.73
C ASN A 214 8.53 -18.78 -4.58
N SER A 215 8.17 -20.02 -4.92
CA SER A 215 7.95 -21.10 -3.97
C SER A 215 8.71 -22.36 -4.43
N GLN A 216 9.44 -22.99 -3.50
CA GLN A 216 10.21 -24.19 -3.81
C GLN A 216 9.38 -25.48 -3.83
N ASN A 217 8.34 -25.59 -2.99
CA ASN A 217 7.55 -26.83 -2.84
C ASN A 217 6.02 -26.60 -2.76
N GLY A 218 5.59 -25.34 -2.81
CA GLY A 218 4.21 -24.92 -2.57
C GLY A 218 3.64 -24.08 -3.72
N ALA A 219 2.50 -23.44 -3.44
CA ALA A 219 1.84 -22.50 -4.32
C ALA A 219 2.52 -21.12 -4.29
N THR A 220 2.40 -20.38 -5.39
CA THR A 220 2.70 -18.95 -5.43
C THR A 220 1.46 -18.17 -5.81
N ILE A 221 1.10 -17.18 -5.01
CA ILE A 221 -0.12 -16.39 -5.20
C ILE A 221 0.29 -14.92 -5.22
N THR A 222 -0.01 -14.23 -6.32
CA THR A 222 0.18 -12.79 -6.42
C THR A 222 -1.14 -12.15 -6.81
N HIS A 223 -1.70 -11.34 -5.92
CA HIS A 223 -2.92 -10.57 -6.16
C HIS A 223 -2.59 -9.09 -6.12
N VAL A 224 -2.93 -8.37 -7.17
CA VAL A 224 -2.70 -6.93 -7.30
C VAL A 224 -4.01 -6.26 -7.69
N ASP A 225 -4.41 -5.26 -6.91
CA ASP A 225 -5.52 -4.37 -7.22
C ASP A 225 -5.06 -2.91 -7.18
N VAL A 226 -5.09 -2.26 -8.33
CA VAL A 226 -4.83 -0.82 -8.48
C VAL A 226 -6.13 -0.15 -8.88
N THR A 227 -6.81 0.47 -7.91
CA THR A 227 -8.16 1.05 -8.16
C THR A 227 -8.19 2.19 -9.17
N GLY A 228 -7.04 2.82 -9.42
CA GLY A 228 -6.82 3.91 -10.37
C GLY A 228 -5.92 3.51 -11.54
N ASP A 229 -5.35 4.52 -12.17
CA ASP A 229 -4.50 4.36 -13.36
C ASP A 229 -3.04 4.11 -12.95
N ILE A 230 -2.30 3.38 -13.78
CA ILE A 230 -0.84 3.28 -13.73
C ILE A 230 -0.30 4.12 -14.89
N ASN A 231 0.27 5.28 -14.56
CA ASN A 231 0.79 6.24 -15.55
C ASN A 231 2.27 6.47 -15.29
N VAL A 232 3.13 5.73 -15.99
CA VAL A 232 4.58 5.80 -15.76
C VAL A 232 5.34 5.94 -17.07
N GLU A 233 6.52 6.53 -17.04
CA GLU A 233 7.29 6.78 -18.26
C GLU A 233 7.83 5.47 -18.86
N ASN A 234 8.56 4.67 -18.10
CA ASN A 234 9.34 3.56 -18.65
C ASN A 234 8.58 2.24 -18.70
N SER A 235 8.45 1.56 -17.55
CA SER A 235 7.87 0.23 -17.46
C SER A 235 6.73 0.18 -16.47
N GLY A 236 5.55 -0.27 -16.90
CA GLY A 236 4.32 -0.24 -16.12
C GLY A 236 4.27 -1.32 -15.05
N VAL A 237 4.13 -2.57 -15.46
CA VAL A 237 3.99 -3.72 -14.57
C VAL A 237 4.82 -4.89 -15.07
N SER A 238 5.58 -5.51 -14.17
CA SER A 238 6.27 -6.77 -14.38
C SER A 238 6.03 -7.69 -13.18
N ILE A 239 5.22 -8.73 -13.34
CA ILE A 239 4.95 -9.73 -12.29
C ILE A 239 5.44 -11.09 -12.75
N ARG A 240 6.24 -11.75 -11.92
CA ARG A 240 6.77 -13.08 -12.16
C ARG A 240 6.47 -13.99 -10.98
N ASN A 241 5.71 -15.05 -11.24
CA ASN A 241 5.52 -16.15 -10.31
C ASN A 241 6.26 -17.40 -10.81
N ALA A 242 6.95 -18.07 -9.88
CA ALA A 242 7.57 -19.36 -10.09
C ALA A 242 7.22 -20.30 -8.93
N ALA A 243 6.43 -21.33 -9.21
CA ALA A 243 6.13 -22.38 -8.26
C ALA A 243 6.78 -23.71 -8.67
N ASN A 244 7.04 -24.55 -7.67
CA ASN A 244 7.45 -25.93 -7.87
C ASN A 244 6.63 -26.85 -6.94
N GLY A 245 5.32 -26.64 -7.01
CA GLY A 245 4.30 -27.27 -6.17
C GLY A 245 2.97 -26.54 -6.31
N GLY A 246 1.91 -27.09 -5.72
CA GLY A 246 0.61 -26.40 -5.62
C GLY A 246 0.07 -25.84 -6.95
N THR A 247 -0.42 -24.60 -6.94
CA THR A 247 -0.85 -23.87 -8.15
C THR A 247 -0.27 -22.46 -8.10
N SER A 248 0.25 -21.99 -9.23
CA SER A 248 0.79 -20.65 -9.38
C SER A 248 -0.30 -19.71 -9.91
N ILE A 249 -0.66 -18.68 -9.15
CA ILE A 249 -1.82 -17.82 -9.39
C ILE A 249 -1.37 -16.37 -9.49
N ILE A 250 -1.70 -15.71 -10.61
CA ILE A 250 -1.58 -14.25 -10.76
C ILE A 250 -2.96 -13.67 -11.03
N ASN A 251 -3.39 -12.76 -10.17
CA ASN A 251 -4.60 -11.97 -10.35
C ASN A 251 -4.20 -10.49 -10.38
N PHE A 252 -4.55 -9.77 -11.44
CA PHE A 252 -4.20 -8.37 -11.59
C PHE A 252 -5.40 -7.54 -12.05
N ASN A 253 -5.71 -6.49 -11.30
CA ASN A 253 -6.73 -5.51 -11.64
C ASN A 253 -6.13 -4.12 -11.73
N SER A 254 -6.49 -3.36 -12.77
CA SER A 254 -6.29 -1.90 -12.75
C SER A 254 -7.31 -1.16 -13.63
N LYS A 255 -7.37 0.17 -13.48
CA LYS A 255 -8.20 0.98 -14.37
C LYS A 255 -7.60 1.13 -15.76
N SER A 256 -6.34 1.54 -15.88
CA SER A 256 -5.62 1.63 -17.15
C SER A 256 -4.11 1.60 -16.91
N ILE A 257 -3.34 1.28 -17.94
CA ILE A 257 -1.87 1.27 -17.90
C ILE A 257 -1.34 2.05 -19.10
N ASN A 258 -0.61 3.13 -18.84
CA ASN A 258 -0.06 4.00 -19.88
C ASN A 258 1.45 4.17 -19.67
N THR A 259 2.23 3.83 -20.70
CA THR A 259 3.70 3.91 -20.67
C THR A 259 4.32 4.37 -21.98
N GLU A 260 5.55 4.87 -21.92
CA GLU A 260 6.38 5.12 -23.10
C GLU A 260 6.98 3.82 -23.65
N TYR A 261 7.50 2.93 -22.79
CA TYR A 261 8.06 1.63 -23.18
C TYR A 261 7.16 0.48 -22.73
N ASN A 262 7.65 -0.52 -22.00
CA ASN A 262 6.92 -1.77 -21.75
C ASN A 262 5.76 -1.56 -20.75
N SER A 263 4.50 -1.72 -21.17
CA SER A 263 3.38 -1.45 -20.26
C SER A 263 3.12 -2.60 -19.31
N PHE A 264 3.03 -3.83 -19.83
CA PHE A 264 2.51 -4.95 -19.06
C PHE A 264 3.22 -6.27 -19.38
N TYR A 265 3.89 -6.84 -18.38
CA TYR A 265 4.58 -8.13 -18.45
C TYR A 265 4.13 -9.06 -17.32
N ILE A 266 3.64 -10.24 -17.68
CA ILE A 266 3.27 -11.30 -16.75
C ILE A 266 4.01 -12.57 -17.11
N GLN A 267 4.62 -13.21 -16.13
CA GLN A 267 5.20 -14.54 -16.24
C GLN A 267 4.68 -15.41 -15.10
N ASN A 268 3.89 -16.43 -15.40
CA ASN A 268 3.34 -17.35 -14.42
C ASN A 268 3.81 -18.76 -14.75
N THR A 269 4.66 -19.33 -13.91
CA THR A 269 5.27 -20.63 -14.17
C THR A 269 5.07 -21.58 -13.00
N ASN A 270 4.78 -22.85 -13.31
CA ASN A 270 4.75 -23.91 -12.31
C ASN A 270 5.39 -25.18 -12.84
N TYR A 271 6.38 -25.71 -12.13
CA TYR A 271 7.01 -26.98 -12.52
C TYR A 271 6.13 -28.19 -12.21
N VAL A 272 5.39 -28.18 -11.09
CA VAL A 272 4.47 -29.27 -10.71
C VAL A 272 3.16 -28.67 -10.22
N GLY A 273 2.12 -28.75 -11.06
CA GLY A 273 0.80 -28.25 -10.76
C GLY A 273 0.31 -27.19 -11.76
N GLY A 274 -0.82 -26.54 -11.47
CA GLY A 274 -1.46 -25.61 -12.41
C GLY A 274 -0.82 -24.22 -12.44
N VAL A 275 -1.14 -23.48 -13.51
CA VAL A 275 -0.99 -22.03 -13.60
C VAL A 275 -2.33 -21.39 -13.93
N ILE A 276 -2.70 -20.34 -13.19
CA ILE A 276 -3.92 -19.56 -13.40
C ILE A 276 -3.53 -18.09 -13.45
N THR A 277 -3.86 -17.42 -14.54
CA THR A 277 -3.63 -15.99 -14.70
C THR A 277 -4.94 -15.29 -15.06
N ASP A 278 -5.33 -14.31 -14.25
CA ASP A 278 -6.55 -13.54 -14.42
C ASP A 278 -6.23 -12.05 -14.40
N ILE A 279 -6.41 -11.40 -15.54
CA ILE A 279 -6.09 -9.99 -15.74
C ILE A 279 -7.36 -9.24 -16.13
N ASN A 280 -7.71 -8.22 -15.35
CA ASN A 280 -8.82 -7.32 -15.65
C ASN A 280 -8.35 -5.86 -15.65
N ILE A 281 -8.24 -5.29 -16.85
CA ILE A 281 -8.01 -3.86 -17.05
C ILE A 281 -9.34 -3.26 -17.51
N ASP A 282 -9.90 -2.36 -16.69
CA ASP A 282 -11.22 -1.78 -17.01
C ASP A 282 -11.18 -0.81 -18.20
N GLY A 283 -9.99 -0.29 -18.49
CA GLY A 283 -9.65 0.66 -19.55
C GLY A 283 -8.62 0.12 -20.51
N ASP A 284 -7.65 0.94 -20.88
CA ASP A 284 -6.68 0.65 -21.94
C ASP A 284 -5.31 0.23 -21.38
N ILE A 285 -4.58 -0.55 -22.17
CA ILE A 285 -3.13 -0.76 -22.04
C ILE A 285 -2.47 -0.06 -23.23
N SER A 286 -1.63 0.93 -22.96
CA SER A 286 -0.94 1.70 -24.00
C SER A 286 0.57 1.80 -23.76
N SER A 287 1.34 1.50 -24.81
CA SER A 287 2.78 1.69 -24.94
C SER A 287 3.04 2.62 -26.12
N ALA A 288 3.83 3.68 -25.95
CA ALA A 288 4.16 4.55 -27.08
C ALA A 288 5.14 3.88 -28.07
N ASN A 289 6.14 3.16 -27.55
CA ASN A 289 7.32 2.75 -28.34
C ASN A 289 7.66 1.25 -28.27
N SER A 290 6.97 0.45 -27.44
CA SER A 290 7.31 -0.96 -27.20
C SER A 290 6.09 -1.88 -27.31
N GLN A 291 6.27 -3.14 -26.89
CA GLN A 291 5.19 -4.08 -26.67
C GLN A 291 4.30 -3.62 -25.52
N ALA A 292 2.99 -3.52 -25.78
CA ALA A 292 2.01 -3.09 -24.79
C ALA A 292 1.79 -4.19 -23.73
N ALA A 293 1.55 -5.43 -24.16
CA ALA A 293 1.30 -6.53 -23.24
C ALA A 293 1.98 -7.82 -23.68
N ARG A 294 2.64 -8.49 -22.71
CA ARG A 294 3.22 -9.81 -22.86
C ARG A 294 2.86 -10.69 -21.67
N ILE A 295 2.21 -11.81 -21.96
CA ILE A 295 1.79 -12.78 -20.94
C ILE A 295 2.39 -14.13 -21.30
N TYR A 296 3.11 -14.72 -20.34
CA TYR A 296 3.69 -16.04 -20.43
C TYR A 296 3.17 -16.90 -19.28
N ASN A 297 2.42 -17.93 -19.61
CA ASN A 297 1.94 -18.95 -18.70
C ASN A 297 2.53 -20.29 -19.11
N TYR A 298 3.15 -20.99 -18.18
CA TYR A 298 3.74 -22.29 -18.45
C TYR A 298 3.59 -23.25 -17.27
N THR A 299 3.20 -24.49 -17.57
CA THR A 299 3.27 -25.59 -16.61
C THR A 299 3.84 -26.87 -17.21
N ASN A 300 4.53 -27.65 -16.39
CA ASN A 300 4.95 -29.00 -16.71
C ASN A 300 4.03 -30.04 -16.03
N GLY A 301 2.88 -30.32 -16.66
CA GLY A 301 1.97 -31.40 -16.25
C GLY A 301 0.66 -30.95 -15.59
N GLY A 302 0.49 -29.66 -15.35
CA GLY A 302 -0.78 -29.10 -14.85
C GLY A 302 -1.64 -28.44 -15.93
N LEU A 303 -2.73 -27.81 -15.47
CA LEU A 303 -3.58 -26.97 -16.30
C LEU A 303 -2.99 -25.57 -16.45
N ALA A 304 -3.03 -25.01 -17.66
CA ALA A 304 -2.66 -23.63 -17.93
C ALA A 304 -3.90 -22.81 -18.34
N SER A 305 -4.32 -21.87 -17.48
CA SER A 305 -5.54 -21.06 -17.66
C SER A 305 -5.22 -19.57 -17.76
N LEU A 306 -5.88 -18.86 -18.69
CA LEU A 306 -5.68 -17.43 -18.91
C LEU A 306 -6.99 -16.69 -19.22
N ARG A 307 -7.41 -15.82 -18.29
CA ARG A 307 -8.41 -14.80 -18.58
C ARG A 307 -7.75 -13.43 -18.70
N PHE A 308 -8.04 -12.73 -19.79
CA PHE A 308 -7.54 -11.38 -20.05
C PHE A 308 -8.67 -10.47 -20.55
N ARG A 309 -8.83 -9.33 -19.89
CA ARG A 309 -9.74 -8.25 -20.29
C ARG A 309 -9.02 -6.91 -20.34
N ALA A 310 -9.19 -6.17 -21.43
CA ALA A 310 -8.81 -4.77 -21.60
C ALA A 310 -9.64 -4.15 -22.74
N ASN A 311 -9.98 -2.86 -22.66
CA ASN A 311 -10.76 -2.19 -23.72
C ASN A 311 -9.93 -2.09 -25.02
N ASN A 312 -8.69 -1.61 -24.92
CA ASN A 312 -7.73 -1.57 -26.03
C ASN A 312 -6.33 -1.96 -25.54
N VAL A 313 -5.56 -2.60 -26.42
CA VAL A 313 -4.12 -2.90 -26.20
C VAL A 313 -3.33 -2.33 -27.37
N THR A 314 -2.60 -1.25 -27.12
CA THR A 314 -1.94 -0.45 -28.18
C THR A 314 -0.46 -0.27 -27.89
N GLY A 315 0.38 -0.61 -28.86
CA GLY A 315 1.84 -0.48 -28.78
C GLY A 315 2.48 -0.67 -30.15
N SER A 316 3.80 -0.52 -30.23
CA SER A 316 4.54 -0.91 -31.46
C SER A 316 4.37 -2.41 -31.75
N THR A 317 4.22 -3.19 -30.67
CA THR A 317 3.56 -4.50 -30.68
C THR A 317 2.39 -4.46 -29.70
N GLY A 318 1.22 -4.98 -30.07
CA GLY A 318 0.05 -4.99 -29.20
C GLY A 318 0.18 -6.03 -28.09
N LEU A 319 -0.49 -7.17 -28.29
CA LEU A 319 -0.59 -8.24 -27.30
C LEU A 319 0.18 -9.50 -27.76
N TYR A 320 1.01 -10.05 -26.89
CA TYR A 320 1.60 -11.38 -27.04
C TYR A 320 1.17 -12.27 -25.88
N ILE A 321 0.68 -13.46 -26.19
CA ILE A 321 0.29 -14.47 -25.23
C ILE A 321 0.96 -15.79 -25.60
N ASP A 322 1.64 -16.39 -24.64
CA ASP A 322 2.06 -17.79 -24.64
C ASP A 322 1.43 -18.44 -23.42
N ASN A 323 0.49 -19.36 -23.64
CA ASN A 323 -0.16 -20.13 -22.58
C ASN A 323 -0.01 -21.60 -22.91
N SER A 324 0.93 -22.27 -22.26
CA SER A 324 1.39 -23.59 -22.64
C SER A 324 1.46 -24.57 -21.47
N SER A 325 1.29 -25.85 -21.79
CA SER A 325 1.46 -26.97 -20.87
C SER A 325 2.19 -28.11 -21.58
N GLN A 326 3.34 -28.56 -21.06
CA GLN A 326 4.17 -29.58 -21.73
C GLN A 326 3.57 -31.00 -21.62
N ASN A 327 2.90 -31.30 -20.52
CA ASN A 327 2.36 -32.64 -20.20
C ASN A 327 0.95 -32.60 -19.60
N GLY A 328 0.27 -31.45 -19.68
CA GLY A 328 -1.09 -31.26 -19.19
C GLY A 328 -1.98 -30.69 -20.29
N ALA A 329 -2.86 -29.75 -19.92
CA ALA A 329 -3.78 -29.14 -20.87
C ALA A 329 -3.79 -27.61 -20.73
N VAL A 330 -4.07 -26.94 -21.83
CA VAL A 330 -4.40 -25.51 -21.87
C VAL A 330 -5.91 -25.38 -21.81
N THR A 331 -6.42 -24.58 -20.87
CA THR A 331 -7.86 -24.32 -20.71
C THR A 331 -8.15 -22.83 -20.68
N ASP A 332 -9.40 -22.46 -20.93
CA ASP A 332 -9.97 -21.13 -20.66
C ASP A 332 -9.11 -19.96 -21.14
N ILE A 333 -8.80 -19.90 -22.44
CA ILE A 333 -8.26 -18.67 -23.04
C ILE A 333 -9.45 -17.75 -23.33
N ILE A 334 -9.69 -16.79 -22.44
CA ILE A 334 -10.78 -15.83 -22.56
C ILE A 334 -10.18 -14.45 -22.78
N LEU A 335 -10.43 -13.88 -23.97
CA LEU A 335 -10.03 -12.52 -24.33
C LEU A 335 -11.29 -11.68 -24.52
N THR A 336 -11.44 -10.62 -23.72
CA THR A 336 -12.61 -9.73 -23.78
C THR A 336 -12.21 -8.26 -23.78
N GLY A 337 -13.02 -7.41 -24.39
CA GLY A 337 -12.91 -5.95 -24.40
C GLY A 337 -14.28 -5.34 -24.17
#